data_AF-A0A949LE96-F1
#
_entry.id   AF-A0A949LE96-F1
#
_cell.length_a   1.000
_cell.length_b   1.000
_cell.length_c   1.000
_cell.angle_alpha   90.00
_cell.angle_beta   90.00
_cell.angle_gamma   90.00
#
_symmetry.space_group_name_H-M   'P 1'
#
loop_
_entity.id
_entity.type
_entity.pdbx_description
1 polymer ?
#
loop_
_entity_poly.entity_id
_entity_poly.type
_entity_poly.pdbx_seq_one_letter_code
_entity_poly.pdbx_strand_id
1 'polypeptide(L)'
;MLDLSSITLFCVDTRSPDLAAWAIDRCLRQARFAKAVLLTNLAAVRQRRTDVDYVQAPPIASSRDYSRLMLTGVAPHVVGSHALVMQWDGFILHPELWDPAFLDYDYIGAVWPQFPATPVGNGGFSLRSRRLIECLHDARIKIRHPEDRCICITNRSVLETQFGIRFAPPDIAERFAVERSAWRPAFGFHGFFNFANVLEPEELARFIDGMPASYLGGVDAYDLIALLCDRNAHALAARLLAKCRIRWRTWREHLSARRRLLAR
;
A
#
# COMPACT_ATOMS: atom_id res chain seq x y z
N MET A 1 -21.58 -7.08 -2.22
CA MET A 1 -20.42 -6.41 -2.84
C MET A 1 -20.60 -4.92 -2.63
N LEU A 2 -19.60 -4.26 -2.05
CA LEU A 2 -19.60 -2.83 -1.74
C LEU A 2 -19.64 -2.01 -3.04
N ASP A 3 -20.42 -0.94 -3.09
CA ASP A 3 -20.49 -0.06 -4.26
C ASP A 3 -19.53 1.13 -4.11
N LEU A 4 -18.46 1.11 -4.91
CA LEU A 4 -17.46 2.17 -5.03
C LEU A 4 -17.41 2.71 -6.46
N SER A 5 -18.57 2.78 -7.13
CA SER A 5 -18.71 3.24 -8.52
C SER A 5 -18.30 4.71 -8.76
N SER A 6 -18.02 5.48 -7.72
CA SER A 6 -17.41 6.81 -7.83
C SER A 6 -15.88 6.80 -7.66
N ILE A 7 -15.26 5.63 -7.49
CA ILE A 7 -13.85 5.48 -7.11
C ILE A 7 -13.10 4.67 -8.17
N THR A 8 -11.89 5.12 -8.49
CA THR A 8 -10.90 4.35 -9.26
C THR A 8 -10.03 3.52 -8.31
N LEU A 9 -9.92 2.21 -8.52
CA LEU A 9 -8.86 1.40 -7.89
C LEU A 9 -7.57 1.58 -8.71
N PHE A 10 -6.50 2.05 -8.09
CA PHE A 10 -5.26 2.40 -8.79
C PHE A 10 -4.04 1.74 -8.15
N CYS A 11 -3.27 1.00 -8.96
CA CYS A 11 -2.04 0.35 -8.53
C CYS A 11 -0.91 0.58 -9.52
N VAL A 12 0.31 0.75 -9.00
CA VAL A 12 1.55 0.80 -9.77
C VAL A 12 2.50 -0.26 -9.25
N ASP A 13 2.85 -1.24 -10.09
CA ASP A 13 3.93 -2.17 -9.81
C ASP A 13 4.56 -2.66 -11.11
N THR A 14 5.86 -2.40 -11.29
CA THR A 14 6.64 -2.83 -12.47
C THR A 14 7.57 -4.00 -12.15
N ARG A 15 7.67 -4.42 -10.89
CA ARG A 15 8.59 -5.44 -10.39
C ARG A 15 7.93 -6.82 -10.35
N SER A 16 6.65 -6.90 -10.03
CA SER A 16 5.83 -8.10 -10.04
C SER A 16 4.37 -7.72 -10.32
N PRO A 17 3.99 -7.68 -11.61
CA PRO A 17 2.61 -7.44 -12.02
C PRO A 17 1.66 -8.49 -11.44
N ASP A 18 2.13 -9.74 -11.26
CA ASP A 18 1.35 -10.84 -10.69
C ASP A 18 0.94 -10.57 -9.22
N LEU A 19 1.82 -10.00 -8.39
CA LEU A 19 1.50 -9.64 -7.00
C LEU A 19 0.49 -8.49 -6.93
N ALA A 20 0.67 -7.47 -7.76
CA ALA A 20 -0.29 -6.36 -7.85
C ALA A 20 -1.66 -6.84 -8.34
N ALA A 21 -1.69 -7.71 -9.37
CA ALA A 21 -2.92 -8.31 -9.86
C ALA A 21 -3.62 -9.17 -8.78
N TRP A 22 -2.86 -9.94 -8.00
CA TRP A 22 -3.40 -10.70 -6.87
C TRP A 22 -4.07 -9.80 -5.83
N ALA A 23 -3.47 -8.67 -5.48
CA ALA A 23 -4.05 -7.74 -4.51
C ALA A 23 -5.27 -6.98 -5.09
N ILE A 24 -5.22 -6.55 -6.35
CA ILE A 24 -6.37 -5.98 -7.07
C ILE A 24 -7.55 -6.95 -7.06
N ASP A 25 -7.31 -8.23 -7.34
CA ASP A 25 -8.33 -9.28 -7.35
C ASP A 25 -9.01 -9.46 -5.98
N ARG A 26 -8.28 -9.25 -4.86
CA ARG A 26 -8.91 -9.22 -3.52
C ARG A 26 -9.86 -8.04 -3.35
N CYS A 27 -9.49 -6.85 -3.83
CA CYS A 27 -10.37 -5.68 -3.80
C CYS A 27 -11.61 -5.87 -4.68
N LEU A 28 -11.44 -6.38 -5.91
CA LEU A 28 -12.54 -6.59 -6.86
C LEU A 28 -13.54 -7.67 -6.42
N ARG A 29 -13.12 -8.65 -5.61
CA ARG A 29 -14.05 -9.60 -4.99
C ARG A 29 -15.02 -8.94 -3.99
N GLN A 30 -14.61 -7.83 -3.40
CA GLN A 30 -15.32 -7.21 -2.29
C GLN A 30 -16.10 -5.96 -2.71
N ALA A 31 -15.60 -5.23 -3.71
CA ALA A 31 -16.13 -3.95 -4.14
C ALA A 31 -16.20 -3.81 -5.66
N ARG A 32 -17.23 -3.10 -6.13
CA ARG A 32 -17.37 -2.67 -7.53
C ARG A 32 -16.85 -1.23 -7.67
N PHE A 33 -15.79 -1.05 -8.44
CA PHE A 33 -15.20 0.26 -8.72
C PHE A 33 -15.74 0.84 -10.03
N ALA A 34 -15.60 2.15 -10.22
CA ALA A 34 -15.85 2.77 -11.52
C ALA A 34 -14.83 2.27 -12.56
N LYS A 35 -13.59 2.04 -12.09
CA LYS A 35 -12.46 1.58 -12.90
C LYS A 35 -11.40 0.94 -12.02
N ALA A 36 -10.72 -0.08 -12.53
CA ALA A 36 -9.51 -0.63 -11.94
C ALA A 36 -8.33 -0.48 -12.91
N VAL A 37 -7.20 0.05 -12.43
CA VAL A 37 -6.02 0.34 -13.25
C VAL A 37 -4.78 -0.25 -12.61
N LEU A 38 -4.01 -0.98 -13.42
CA LEU A 38 -2.66 -1.42 -13.09
C LEU A 38 -1.66 -0.78 -14.06
N LEU A 39 -0.92 0.22 -13.59
CA LEU A 39 0.24 0.75 -14.29
C LEU A 39 1.45 -0.17 -14.04
N THR A 40 1.94 -0.81 -15.10
CA THR A 40 2.93 -1.88 -14.98
C THR A 40 3.81 -2.03 -16.21
N ASN A 41 4.77 -2.94 -16.17
CA ASN A 41 5.49 -3.40 -17.35
C ASN A 41 4.64 -4.44 -18.09
N LEU A 42 4.01 -4.07 -19.20
CA LEU A 42 3.08 -4.95 -19.92
C LEU A 42 3.74 -6.24 -20.43
N ALA A 43 5.03 -6.21 -20.72
CA ALA A 43 5.79 -7.38 -21.15
C ALA A 43 5.97 -8.41 -20.03
N ALA A 44 5.84 -8.01 -18.76
CA ALA A 44 5.94 -8.89 -17.60
C ALA A 44 4.57 -9.43 -17.13
N VAL A 45 3.47 -8.98 -17.72
CA VAL A 45 2.11 -9.43 -17.37
C VAL A 45 1.83 -10.78 -18.01
N ARG A 46 1.66 -11.82 -17.18
CA ARG A 46 1.39 -13.19 -17.67
C ARG A 46 -0.08 -13.47 -17.94
N GLN A 47 -0.95 -12.91 -17.10
CA GLN A 47 -2.39 -13.08 -17.18
C GLN A 47 -3.07 -11.73 -16.99
N ARG A 48 -4.10 -11.47 -17.81
CA ARG A 48 -4.89 -10.25 -17.75
C ARG A 48 -6.31 -10.58 -17.38
N ARG A 49 -6.85 -9.83 -16.43
CA ARG A 49 -8.29 -9.75 -16.22
C ARG A 49 -8.90 -8.80 -17.23
N THR A 50 -10.13 -9.07 -17.68
CA THR A 50 -10.83 -8.23 -18.65
C THR A 50 -11.41 -6.96 -18.03
N ASP A 51 -11.58 -6.93 -16.71
CA ASP A 51 -12.13 -5.83 -15.92
C ASP A 51 -11.05 -4.94 -15.28
N VAL A 52 -9.79 -5.08 -15.70
CA VAL A 52 -8.66 -4.26 -15.26
C VAL A 52 -7.95 -3.64 -16.45
N ASP A 53 -7.76 -2.33 -16.40
CA ASP A 53 -6.97 -1.60 -17.38
C ASP A 53 -5.48 -1.76 -17.08
N TYR A 54 -4.79 -2.57 -17.88
CA TYR A 54 -3.34 -2.69 -17.84
C TYR A 54 -2.70 -1.62 -18.70
N VAL A 55 -1.92 -0.74 -18.09
CA VAL A 55 -1.28 0.39 -18.77
C VAL A 55 0.24 0.28 -18.66
N GLN A 56 0.95 0.56 -19.75
CA GLN A 56 2.41 0.60 -19.73
C GLN A 56 2.90 1.77 -18.86
N ALA A 57 3.59 1.43 -17.77
CA ALA A 57 4.27 2.42 -16.94
C ALA A 57 5.52 2.96 -17.67
N PRO A 58 5.92 4.23 -17.40
CA PRO A 58 7.24 4.70 -17.78
C PRO A 58 8.34 3.87 -17.07
N PRO A 59 9.61 3.96 -17.49
CA PRO A 59 10.70 3.31 -16.78
C PRO A 59 10.75 3.73 -15.31
N ILE A 60 10.71 2.75 -14.40
CA ILE A 60 10.85 2.95 -12.95
C ILE A 60 12.07 2.15 -12.50
N ALA A 61 13.20 2.82 -12.28
CA ALA A 61 14.43 2.21 -11.82
C ALA A 61 14.62 2.33 -10.29
N SER A 62 13.88 3.24 -9.65
CA SER A 62 14.04 3.56 -8.24
C SER A 62 12.71 3.92 -7.57
N SER A 63 12.71 3.93 -6.23
CA SER A 63 11.59 4.44 -5.44
C SER A 63 11.33 5.94 -5.66
N ARG A 64 12.34 6.70 -6.12
CA ARG A 64 12.18 8.11 -6.50
C ARG A 64 11.39 8.25 -7.80
N ASP A 65 11.65 7.39 -8.77
CA ASP A 65 10.90 7.37 -10.04
C ASP A 65 9.45 6.97 -9.77
N TYR A 66 9.23 5.99 -8.89
CA TYR A 66 7.89 5.62 -8.40
C TYR A 66 7.19 6.83 -7.77
N SER A 67 7.82 7.50 -6.80
CA SER A 67 7.20 8.67 -6.16
C SER A 67 6.91 9.79 -7.16
N ARG A 68 7.79 10.02 -8.14
CA ARG A 68 7.54 11.01 -9.20
C ARG A 68 6.30 10.64 -10.02
N LEU A 69 6.18 9.38 -10.45
CA LEU A 69 5.02 8.90 -11.18
C LEU A 69 3.73 9.07 -10.36
N MET A 70 3.77 8.73 -9.07
CA MET A 70 2.61 8.88 -8.19
C MET A 70 2.19 10.34 -7.96
N LEU A 71 3.13 11.29 -8.05
CA LEU A 71 2.86 12.72 -7.87
C LEU A 71 2.41 13.41 -9.17
N THR A 72 2.79 12.89 -10.35
CA THR A 72 2.59 13.60 -11.62
C THR A 72 1.87 12.82 -12.70
N GLY A 73 1.60 11.52 -12.51
CA GLY A 73 1.09 10.64 -13.56
C GLY A 73 -0.22 9.92 -13.23
N VAL A 74 -0.81 10.16 -12.06
CA VAL A 74 -2.05 9.45 -11.64
C VAL A 74 -3.29 10.04 -12.32
N ALA A 75 -3.36 11.37 -12.48
CA ALA A 75 -4.56 12.08 -12.93
C ALA A 75 -5.26 11.51 -14.18
N PRO A 76 -4.53 11.14 -15.27
CA PRO A 76 -5.17 10.61 -16.49
C PRO A 76 -5.93 9.28 -16.29
N HIS A 77 -5.68 8.58 -15.19
CA HIS A 77 -6.26 7.28 -14.91
C HIS A 77 -7.47 7.34 -13.97
N VAL A 78 -7.72 8.50 -13.36
CA VAL A 78 -8.76 8.66 -12.35
C VAL A 78 -10.09 9.05 -12.99
N VAL A 79 -11.09 8.22 -12.76
CA VAL A 79 -12.50 8.49 -13.02
C VAL A 79 -13.25 8.60 -11.69
N GLY A 80 -14.35 9.35 -11.70
CA GLY A 80 -15.15 9.60 -10.49
C GLY A 80 -14.54 10.65 -9.56
N SER A 81 -14.88 10.57 -8.28
CA SER A 81 -14.53 11.56 -7.26
C SER A 81 -13.19 11.27 -6.58
N HIS A 82 -12.80 9.99 -6.46
CA HIS A 82 -11.61 9.56 -5.72
C HIS A 82 -10.86 8.43 -6.44
N ALA A 83 -9.62 8.24 -6.04
CA ALA A 83 -8.84 7.04 -6.33
C ALA A 83 -8.45 6.34 -5.02
N LEU A 84 -8.74 5.06 -4.91
CA LEU A 84 -8.14 4.18 -3.91
C LEU A 84 -6.81 3.69 -4.47
N VAL A 85 -5.73 4.32 -4.04
CA VAL A 85 -4.35 3.96 -4.38
C VAL A 85 -3.91 2.81 -3.48
N MET A 86 -3.41 1.73 -4.08
CA MET A 86 -2.90 0.56 -3.37
C MET A 86 -1.59 0.03 -3.95
N GLN A 87 -0.80 -0.62 -3.11
CA GLN A 87 0.35 -1.45 -3.48
C GLN A 87 0.02 -2.94 -3.34
N TRP A 88 0.88 -3.82 -3.86
CA TRP A 88 0.65 -5.27 -3.83
C TRP A 88 0.45 -5.85 -2.41
N ASP A 89 0.91 -5.15 -1.38
CA ASP A 89 0.79 -5.48 0.04
C ASP A 89 -0.18 -4.58 0.81
N GLY A 90 -1.15 -3.97 0.13
CA GLY A 90 -2.29 -3.31 0.75
C GLY A 90 -3.58 -3.53 -0.04
N PHE A 91 -4.65 -4.00 0.61
CA PHE A 91 -5.93 -4.26 -0.04
C PHE A 91 -7.10 -4.16 0.97
N ILE A 92 -8.33 -4.16 0.45
CA ILE A 92 -9.54 -4.14 1.28
C ILE A 92 -9.61 -5.43 2.11
N LEU A 93 -9.80 -5.27 3.41
CA LEU A 93 -9.91 -6.35 4.38
C LEU A 93 -11.34 -6.53 4.87
N HIS A 94 -11.97 -5.43 5.29
CA HIS A 94 -13.28 -5.41 5.91
C HIS A 94 -14.22 -4.46 5.15
N PRO A 95 -14.90 -4.93 4.08
CA PRO A 95 -15.70 -4.06 3.23
C PRO A 95 -16.93 -3.49 3.97
N GLU A 96 -17.38 -4.17 5.03
CA GLU A 96 -18.40 -3.69 5.96
C GLU A 96 -17.97 -2.47 6.78
N LEU A 97 -16.67 -2.18 6.88
CA LEU A 97 -16.12 -1.00 7.58
C LEU A 97 -15.95 0.20 6.64
N TRP A 98 -16.44 0.12 5.40
CA TRP A 98 -16.51 1.29 4.55
C TRP A 98 -17.46 2.34 5.13
N ASP A 99 -16.94 3.54 5.38
CA ASP A 99 -17.71 4.70 5.83
C ASP A 99 -17.84 5.70 4.67
N PRO A 100 -19.05 6.03 4.19
CA PRO A 100 -19.24 7.06 3.17
C PRO A 100 -18.59 8.41 3.51
N ALA A 101 -18.41 8.74 4.80
CA ALA A 101 -17.71 9.94 5.24
C ALA A 101 -16.22 9.96 4.84
N PHE A 102 -15.64 8.84 4.41
CA PHE A 102 -14.31 8.82 3.81
C PHE A 102 -14.22 9.72 2.57
N LEU A 103 -15.33 9.93 1.85
CA LEU A 103 -15.38 10.79 0.66
C LEU A 103 -15.42 12.29 0.97
N ASP A 104 -15.53 12.67 2.25
CA ASP A 104 -15.47 14.08 2.69
C ASP A 104 -14.04 14.63 2.76
N TYR A 105 -13.04 13.77 2.57
CA TYR A 105 -11.62 14.09 2.70
C TYR A 105 -10.88 13.84 1.38
N ASP A 106 -9.91 14.69 1.11
CA ASP A 106 -9.09 14.62 -0.09
C ASP A 106 -7.90 13.66 0.05
N TYR A 107 -7.48 13.36 1.28
CA TYR A 107 -6.47 12.35 1.57
C TYR A 107 -6.82 11.59 2.84
N ILE A 108 -6.87 10.26 2.73
CA ILE A 108 -6.92 9.33 3.86
C ILE A 108 -5.90 8.22 3.61
N GLY A 109 -5.11 7.90 4.61
CA GLY A 109 -4.42 6.62 4.69
C GLY A 109 -4.20 6.26 6.15
N ALA A 110 -3.27 5.38 6.45
CA ALA A 110 -3.04 4.92 7.82
C ALA A 110 -2.46 6.01 8.74
N VAL A 111 -2.70 5.86 10.04
CA VAL A 111 -2.06 6.68 11.07
C VAL A 111 -0.56 6.34 11.17
N TRP A 112 0.26 7.39 11.29
CA TRP A 112 1.70 7.37 11.50
C TRP A 112 2.07 7.85 12.91
N PRO A 113 2.26 6.93 13.88
CA PRO A 113 2.66 7.28 15.25
C PRO A 113 3.97 8.09 15.32
N GLN A 114 4.87 7.90 14.36
CA GLN A 114 6.16 8.55 14.28
C GLN A 114 6.12 10.02 13.80
N PHE A 115 4.97 10.51 13.33
CA PHE A 115 4.79 11.89 12.85
C PHE A 115 3.64 12.60 13.57
N PRO A 116 3.76 12.92 14.87
CA PRO A 116 2.64 13.40 15.67
C PRO A 116 2.00 14.71 15.16
N ALA A 117 2.75 15.58 14.49
CA ALA A 117 2.23 16.82 13.90
C ALA A 117 1.43 16.59 12.61
N THR A 118 1.68 15.47 11.93
CA THR A 118 1.02 15.07 10.67
C THR A 118 0.76 13.57 10.71
N PRO A 119 -0.15 13.12 11.59
CA PRO A 119 -0.24 11.71 11.98
C PRO A 119 -0.99 10.85 10.97
N VAL A 120 -1.35 11.35 9.79
CA VAL A 120 -2.07 10.61 8.76
C VAL A 120 -1.28 10.68 7.47
N GLY A 121 -1.03 9.52 6.87
CA GLY A 121 -0.24 9.38 5.65
C GLY A 121 -0.46 8.01 5.03
N ASN A 122 0.62 7.35 4.60
CA ASN A 122 0.69 6.06 3.92
C ASN A 122 0.33 6.14 2.43
N GLY A 123 1.33 5.94 1.57
CA GLY A 123 1.13 5.91 0.12
C GLY A 123 0.54 4.60 -0.41
N GLY A 124 0.75 3.50 0.32
CA GLY A 124 0.50 2.14 -0.17
C GLY A 124 -0.90 1.58 0.04
N PHE A 125 -1.75 2.26 0.81
CA PHE A 125 -3.19 2.08 0.82
C PHE A 125 -3.85 3.40 1.25
N SER A 126 -4.20 4.24 0.27
CA SER A 126 -4.74 5.58 0.51
C SER A 126 -5.89 5.94 -0.41
N LEU A 127 -6.89 6.62 0.13
CA LEU A 127 -7.93 7.28 -0.65
C LEU A 127 -7.49 8.71 -0.96
N ARG A 128 -7.54 9.10 -2.24
CA ARG A 128 -7.13 10.42 -2.70
C ARG A 128 -8.22 11.01 -3.58
N SER A 129 -8.70 12.21 -3.28
CA SER A 129 -9.68 12.86 -4.15
C SER A 129 -9.05 13.22 -5.49
N ARG A 130 -9.89 13.26 -6.53
CA ARG A 130 -9.49 13.79 -7.83
C ARG A 130 -8.96 15.22 -7.72
N ARG A 131 -9.60 16.05 -6.88
CA ARG A 131 -9.18 17.42 -6.60
C ARG A 131 -7.73 17.48 -6.10
N LEU A 132 -7.38 16.67 -5.09
CA LEU A 132 -6.00 16.59 -4.62
C LEU A 132 -5.05 16.20 -5.75
N ILE A 133 -5.38 15.13 -6.49
CA ILE A 133 -4.53 14.61 -7.55
C ILE A 133 -4.26 15.68 -8.61
N GLU A 134 -5.27 16.47 -8.99
CA GLU A 134 -5.12 17.60 -9.91
C GLU A 134 -4.28 18.74 -9.31
N CYS A 135 -4.47 19.08 -8.03
CA CYS A 135 -3.67 20.11 -7.34
C CYS A 135 -2.16 19.79 -7.28
N LEU A 136 -1.77 18.51 -7.31
CA LEU A 136 -0.34 18.12 -7.29
C LEU A 136 0.45 18.60 -8.52
N HIS A 137 -0.23 19.02 -9.58
CA HIS A 137 0.40 19.56 -10.80
C HIS A 137 0.68 21.07 -10.71
N ASP A 138 0.23 21.76 -9.68
CA ASP A 138 0.45 23.20 -9.52
C ASP A 138 1.93 23.52 -9.21
N ALA A 139 2.45 24.60 -9.80
CA ALA A 139 3.84 25.02 -9.64
C ALA A 139 4.27 25.31 -8.18
N ARG A 140 3.32 25.56 -7.27
CA ARG A 140 3.58 25.75 -5.84
C ARG A 140 3.90 24.43 -5.12
N ILE A 141 3.56 23.28 -5.71
CA ILE A 141 3.77 21.97 -5.12
C ILE A 141 5.21 21.51 -5.33
N LYS A 142 5.89 21.21 -4.21
CA LYS A 142 7.27 20.72 -4.21
C LYS A 142 7.28 19.21 -4.40
N ILE A 143 7.81 18.74 -5.52
CA ILE A 143 7.94 17.30 -5.81
C ILE A 143 9.15 16.72 -5.08
N ARG A 144 8.91 15.79 -4.15
CA ARG A 144 9.96 15.11 -3.35
C ARG A 144 9.62 13.64 -3.14
N HIS A 145 10.62 12.86 -2.76
CA HIS A 145 10.48 11.46 -2.34
C HIS A 145 10.60 11.35 -0.81
N PRO A 146 9.79 10.50 -0.14
CA PRO A 146 8.70 9.69 -0.69
C PRO A 146 7.42 10.51 -0.95
N GLU A 147 6.55 10.01 -1.83
CA GLU A 147 5.38 10.74 -2.34
C GLU A 147 4.34 11.01 -1.25
N ASP A 148 4.12 10.07 -0.35
CA ASP A 148 3.17 10.22 0.74
C ASP A 148 3.62 11.31 1.73
N ARG A 149 4.89 11.33 2.11
CA ARG A 149 5.46 12.43 2.91
C ARG A 149 5.52 13.74 2.12
N CYS A 150 5.67 13.67 0.81
CA CYS A 150 5.63 14.84 -0.05
C CYS A 150 4.23 15.49 0.00
N ILE A 151 3.16 14.69 -0.10
CA ILE A 151 1.78 15.16 -0.01
C ILE A 151 1.44 15.59 1.44
N CYS A 152 1.57 14.67 2.41
CA CYS A 152 1.03 14.81 3.76
C CYS A 152 1.88 15.65 4.71
N ILE A 153 3.14 15.93 4.37
CA ILE A 153 4.06 16.70 5.24
C ILE A 153 4.62 17.90 4.49
N THR A 154 5.29 17.67 3.37
CA THR A 154 6.03 18.73 2.66
C THR A 154 5.09 19.79 2.10
N ASN A 155 3.97 19.37 1.49
CA ASN A 155 3.03 20.26 0.84
C ASN A 155 1.75 20.49 1.63
N ARG A 156 1.60 19.89 2.82
CA ARG A 156 0.34 19.92 3.59
C ARG A 156 -0.21 21.33 3.78
N SER A 157 0.60 22.25 4.30
CA SER A 157 0.18 23.63 4.55
C SER A 157 -0.27 24.35 3.27
N VAL A 158 0.44 24.15 2.17
CA VAL A 158 0.07 24.74 0.86
C VAL A 158 -1.24 24.12 0.36
N LEU A 159 -1.37 22.79 0.42
CA LEU A 159 -2.57 22.06 0.01
C LEU A 159 -3.82 22.50 0.83
N GLU A 160 -3.69 22.61 2.14
CA GLU A 160 -4.79 23.05 3.02
C GLU A 160 -5.14 24.53 2.80
N THR A 161 -4.14 25.43 2.83
CA THR A 161 -4.41 26.88 2.84
C THR A 161 -4.70 27.47 1.45
N GLN A 162 -4.11 26.93 0.38
CA GLN A 162 -4.22 27.49 -0.97
C GLN A 162 -5.24 26.74 -1.85
N PHE A 163 -5.50 25.47 -1.55
CA PHE A 163 -6.37 24.62 -2.37
C PHE A 163 -7.55 24.03 -1.59
N GLY A 164 -7.62 24.27 -0.28
CA GLY A 164 -8.70 23.78 0.57
C GLY A 164 -8.75 22.26 0.67
N ILE A 165 -7.62 21.58 0.48
CA ILE A 165 -7.50 20.12 0.63
C ILE A 165 -7.70 19.73 2.09
N ARG A 166 -8.53 18.72 2.32
CA ARG A 166 -8.86 18.18 3.64
C ARG A 166 -8.16 16.85 3.84
N PHE A 167 -7.21 16.81 4.75
CA PHE A 167 -6.65 15.55 5.25
C PHE A 167 -7.56 14.97 6.33
N ALA A 168 -7.81 13.66 6.29
CA ALA A 168 -8.58 13.02 7.35
C ALA A 168 -7.91 13.18 8.73
N PRO A 169 -8.70 13.41 9.79
CA PRO A 169 -8.19 13.36 11.15
C PRO A 169 -7.91 11.89 11.57
N PRO A 170 -7.12 11.67 12.64
CA PRO A 170 -6.68 10.34 13.05
C PRO A 170 -7.81 9.33 13.27
N ASP A 171 -8.93 9.72 13.87
CA ASP A 171 -10.08 8.84 14.13
C ASP A 171 -10.74 8.31 12.85
N ILE A 172 -10.77 9.11 11.78
CA ILE A 172 -11.24 8.67 10.46
C ILE A 172 -10.19 7.74 9.83
N ALA A 173 -8.92 8.14 9.87
CA ALA A 173 -7.81 7.35 9.34
C ALA A 173 -7.69 5.97 10.03
N GLU A 174 -7.99 5.89 11.32
CA GLU A 174 -7.92 4.66 12.08
C GLU A 174 -8.94 3.61 11.64
N ARG A 175 -10.14 4.07 11.24
CA ARG A 175 -11.21 3.24 10.67
C ARG A 175 -10.92 2.84 9.22
N PHE A 176 -10.20 3.71 8.49
CA PHE A 176 -9.85 3.47 7.09
C PHE A 176 -8.73 2.42 6.93
N ALA A 177 -7.58 2.59 7.59
CA ALA A 177 -6.46 1.69 7.39
C ALA A 177 -5.52 1.50 8.59
N VAL A 178 -4.91 0.31 8.64
CA VAL A 178 -3.79 -0.01 9.55
C VAL A 178 -2.50 -0.17 8.76
N GLU A 179 -1.41 0.40 9.27
CA GLU A 179 -0.05 0.17 8.75
C GLU A 179 0.88 -0.19 9.92
N ARG A 180 1.50 0.80 10.59
CA ARG A 180 2.49 0.58 11.67
C ARG A 180 1.91 0.70 13.10
N SER A 181 0.64 1.05 13.26
CA SER A 181 -0.03 1.13 14.56
C SER A 181 -0.42 -0.25 15.08
N ALA A 182 -0.89 -0.32 16.33
CA ALA A 182 -1.44 -1.56 16.88
C ALA A 182 -2.54 -2.10 15.97
N TRP A 183 -2.51 -3.42 15.74
CA TRP A 183 -3.46 -4.09 14.86
C TRP A 183 -4.89 -3.94 15.38
N ARG A 184 -5.81 -3.63 14.47
CA ARG A 184 -7.25 -3.49 14.72
C ARG A 184 -8.03 -3.72 13.41
N PRO A 185 -9.33 -4.05 13.48
CA PRO A 185 -10.18 -4.03 12.29
C PRO A 185 -10.22 -2.63 11.67
N ALA A 186 -10.02 -2.55 10.35
CA ALA A 186 -10.13 -1.34 9.55
C ALA A 186 -10.54 -1.74 8.12
N PHE A 187 -11.07 -0.79 7.33
CA PHE A 187 -11.52 -1.07 5.97
C PHE A 187 -10.44 -1.76 5.12
N GLY A 188 -9.19 -1.30 5.20
CA GLY A 188 -8.05 -1.98 4.63
C GLY A 188 -6.79 -1.87 5.48
N PHE A 189 -5.65 -2.21 4.88
CA PHE A 189 -4.36 -2.15 5.55
C PHE A 189 -3.25 -1.94 4.52
N HIS A 190 -2.05 -1.70 5.02
CA HIS A 190 -0.84 -1.68 4.23
C HIS A 190 0.32 -2.40 4.93
N GLY A 191 1.21 -2.99 4.14
CA GLY A 191 2.52 -3.46 4.54
C GLY A 191 2.58 -4.98 4.68
N PHE A 192 3.58 -5.57 4.04
CA PHE A 192 3.80 -7.02 4.08
C PHE A 192 3.94 -7.58 5.51
N PHE A 193 4.49 -6.80 6.44
CA PHE A 193 4.62 -7.19 7.85
C PHE A 193 3.29 -7.42 8.57
N ASN A 194 2.16 -6.96 7.99
CA ASN A 194 0.82 -7.22 8.51
C ASN A 194 0.19 -8.52 7.98
N PHE A 195 0.84 -9.26 7.06
CA PHE A 195 0.21 -10.41 6.41
C PHE A 195 -0.19 -11.54 7.36
N ALA A 196 0.52 -11.73 8.48
CA ALA A 196 0.12 -12.69 9.50
C ALA A 196 -1.16 -12.29 10.27
N ASN A 197 -1.61 -11.04 10.16
CA ASN A 197 -2.91 -10.60 10.66
C ASN A 197 -4.04 -10.72 9.64
N VAL A 198 -3.69 -10.90 8.36
CA VAL A 198 -4.59 -10.72 7.22
C VAL A 198 -4.91 -12.04 6.52
N LEU A 199 -3.93 -12.93 6.44
CA LEU A 199 -4.03 -14.20 5.73
C LEU A 199 -4.03 -15.36 6.71
N GLU A 200 -4.87 -16.34 6.44
CA GLU A 200 -4.85 -17.62 7.14
C GLU A 200 -3.49 -18.33 6.94
N PRO A 201 -3.04 -19.15 7.89
CA PRO A 201 -1.71 -19.77 7.85
C PRO A 201 -1.38 -20.52 6.55
N GLU A 202 -2.32 -21.29 5.99
CA GLU A 202 -2.11 -22.01 4.72
C GLU A 202 -2.07 -21.07 3.51
N GLU A 203 -2.83 -19.99 3.53
CA GLU A 203 -2.78 -18.97 2.49
C GLU A 203 -1.45 -18.21 2.55
N LEU A 204 -1.02 -17.80 3.75
CA LEU A 204 0.26 -17.15 3.95
C LEU A 204 1.43 -18.05 3.53
N ALA A 205 1.39 -19.35 3.84
CA ALA A 205 2.41 -20.30 3.38
C ALA A 205 2.53 -20.32 1.85
N ARG A 206 1.40 -20.44 1.14
CA ARG A 206 1.35 -20.42 -0.32
C ARG A 206 1.83 -19.09 -0.89
N PHE A 207 1.45 -17.98 -0.27
CA PHE A 207 1.91 -16.65 -0.66
C PHE A 207 3.43 -16.54 -0.54
N ILE A 208 4.01 -16.94 0.60
CA ILE A 208 5.45 -16.96 0.82
C ILE A 208 6.16 -17.82 -0.23
N ASP A 209 5.61 -18.99 -0.58
CA ASP A 209 6.20 -19.89 -1.58
C ASP A 209 6.24 -19.26 -2.98
N GLY A 210 5.17 -18.56 -3.39
CA GLY A 210 5.09 -17.87 -4.68
C GLY A 210 5.89 -16.55 -4.76
N MET A 211 6.23 -15.95 -3.62
CA MET A 211 6.81 -14.60 -3.59
C MET A 211 8.25 -14.55 -4.13
N PRO A 212 8.59 -13.61 -5.04
CA PRO A 212 9.96 -13.44 -5.50
C PRO A 212 10.88 -12.93 -4.39
N ALA A 213 12.09 -13.51 -4.26
CA ALA A 213 13.07 -13.10 -3.25
C ALA A 213 13.51 -11.62 -3.36
N SER A 214 13.25 -10.97 -4.50
CA SER A 214 13.54 -9.55 -4.69
C SER A 214 12.72 -8.64 -3.77
N TYR A 215 11.53 -9.07 -3.34
CA TYR A 215 10.67 -8.35 -2.39
C TYR A 215 11.04 -8.59 -0.92
N LEU A 216 11.81 -9.64 -0.63
CA LEU A 216 12.15 -10.08 0.73
C LEU A 216 13.47 -9.50 1.26
N GLY A 217 13.95 -8.42 0.65
CA GLY A 217 15.20 -7.76 1.03
C GLY A 217 15.05 -6.55 1.95
N GLY A 218 13.82 -6.17 2.27
CA GLY A 218 13.50 -5.03 3.14
C GLY A 218 13.28 -5.45 4.59
N VAL A 219 13.12 -4.44 5.46
CA VAL A 219 12.83 -4.64 6.89
C VAL A 219 11.49 -5.34 7.13
N ASP A 220 10.50 -5.11 6.25
CA ASP A 220 9.14 -5.67 6.39
C ASP A 220 9.10 -7.19 6.45
N ALA A 221 9.98 -7.87 5.71
CA ALA A 221 10.09 -9.33 5.77
C ALA A 221 10.56 -9.80 7.15
N TYR A 222 11.47 -9.06 7.78
CA TYR A 222 11.99 -9.38 9.11
C TYR A 222 11.00 -9.02 10.22
N ASP A 223 10.23 -7.94 10.05
CA ASP A 223 9.12 -7.58 10.94
C ASP A 223 8.04 -8.68 10.92
N LEU A 224 7.70 -9.22 9.74
CA LEU A 224 6.79 -10.38 9.63
C LEU A 224 7.36 -11.62 10.32
N ILE A 225 8.65 -11.91 10.14
CA ILE A 225 9.32 -13.04 10.81
C ILE A 225 9.24 -12.88 12.33
N ALA A 226 9.48 -11.68 12.85
CA ALA A 226 9.37 -11.38 14.27
C ALA A 226 7.95 -11.66 14.79
N LEU A 227 6.92 -11.12 14.10
CA LEU A 227 5.52 -11.35 14.45
C LEU A 227 5.13 -12.84 14.42
N LEU A 228 5.58 -13.58 13.42
CA LEU A 228 5.34 -15.02 13.32
C LEU A 228 6.00 -15.79 14.47
N CYS A 229 7.23 -15.43 14.86
CA CYS A 229 7.88 -16.01 16.03
C CYS A 229 7.12 -15.70 17.33
N ASP A 230 6.67 -14.46 17.51
CA ASP A 230 5.93 -14.04 18.71
C ASP A 230 4.57 -14.76 18.83
N ARG A 231 4.05 -15.29 17.71
CA ARG A 231 2.83 -16.12 17.63
C ARG A 231 3.08 -17.63 17.66
N ASN A 232 4.31 -18.08 17.92
CA ASN A 232 4.71 -19.49 17.83
C ASN A 232 4.52 -20.10 16.42
N ALA A 233 4.34 -19.30 15.37
CA ALA A 233 4.22 -19.72 13.97
C ALA A 233 5.60 -19.95 13.32
N HIS A 234 6.42 -20.72 14.03
CA HIS A 234 7.83 -20.94 13.76
C HIS A 234 8.14 -21.58 12.40
N ALA A 235 7.25 -22.43 11.90
CA ALA A 235 7.39 -23.05 10.57
C ALA A 235 7.27 -22.01 9.44
N LEU A 236 6.29 -21.09 9.54
CA LEU A 236 6.11 -20.00 8.59
C LEU A 236 7.28 -19.00 8.66
N ALA A 237 7.71 -18.66 9.88
CA ALA A 237 8.84 -17.77 10.09
C ALA A 237 10.14 -18.33 9.46
N ALA A 238 10.42 -19.62 9.64
CA ALA A 238 11.56 -20.29 9.02
C ALA A 238 11.44 -20.35 7.48
N ARG A 239 10.24 -20.63 6.97
CA ARG A 239 9.94 -20.65 5.53
C ARG A 239 10.21 -19.30 4.87
N LEU A 240 9.77 -18.22 5.50
CA LEU A 240 10.02 -16.85 5.04
C LEU A 240 11.51 -16.49 5.09
N LEU A 241 12.17 -16.75 6.23
CA LEU A 241 13.60 -16.46 6.40
C LEU A 241 14.47 -17.19 5.37
N ALA A 242 14.12 -18.42 5.00
CA ALA A 242 14.85 -19.20 3.99
C ALA A 242 14.87 -18.51 2.61
N LYS A 243 13.89 -17.66 2.32
CA LYS A 243 13.82 -16.88 1.07
C LYS A 243 14.47 -15.50 1.19
N CYS A 244 14.72 -15.02 2.40
CA CYS A 244 15.39 -13.75 2.65
C CYS A 244 16.89 -13.85 2.33
N ARG A 245 17.36 -13.03 1.39
CA ARG A 245 18.80 -12.89 1.13
C ARG A 245 19.43 -11.90 2.11
N ILE A 246 20.59 -12.25 2.68
CA ILE A 246 21.36 -11.34 3.54
C ILE A 246 21.80 -10.14 2.70
N ARG A 247 21.51 -8.94 3.20
CA ARG A 247 21.96 -7.68 2.61
C ARG A 247 22.70 -6.88 3.66
N TRP A 248 23.68 -6.08 3.21
CA TRP A 248 24.42 -5.18 4.09
C TRP A 248 23.53 -4.24 4.92
N ARG A 249 22.36 -3.85 4.41
CA ARG A 249 21.44 -2.98 5.16
C ARG A 249 20.57 -3.70 6.18
N THR A 250 20.42 -5.02 6.07
CA THR A 250 19.47 -5.80 6.88
C THR A 250 20.11 -7.03 7.56
N TRP A 251 21.45 -7.05 7.70
CA TRP A 251 22.15 -8.22 8.23
C TRP A 251 21.87 -8.43 9.72
N ARG A 252 21.63 -7.34 10.47
CA ARG A 252 21.32 -7.39 11.91
C ARG A 252 19.96 -8.03 12.13
N GLU A 253 18.98 -7.63 11.34
CA GLU A 253 17.62 -8.15 11.30
C GLU A 253 17.64 -9.63 10.91
N HIS A 254 18.46 -10.00 9.93
CA HIS A 254 18.65 -11.40 9.55
C HIS A 254 19.23 -12.26 10.69
N LEU A 255 20.27 -11.77 11.37
CA LEU A 255 20.83 -12.48 12.53
C LEU A 255 19.84 -12.56 13.69
N SER A 256 19.09 -11.48 13.96
CA SER A 256 18.05 -11.45 14.98
C SER A 256 16.96 -12.49 14.69
N ALA A 257 16.48 -12.55 13.44
CA ALA A 257 15.52 -13.54 12.97
C ALA A 257 16.03 -14.99 13.15
N ARG A 258 17.30 -15.26 12.80
CA ARG A 258 17.91 -16.58 13.04
C ARG A 258 17.97 -16.94 14.52
N ARG A 259 18.37 -15.99 15.38
CA ARG A 259 18.44 -16.21 16.84
C ARG A 259 17.06 -16.51 17.43
N ARG A 260 16.03 -15.75 17.05
CA ARG A 260 14.64 -16.00 17.47
C ARG A 260 14.16 -17.40 17.11
N LEU A 261 14.54 -17.91 15.94
CA LEU A 261 14.16 -19.26 15.51
C LEU A 261 14.97 -20.38 16.19
N LEU A 262 16.16 -20.07 16.71
CA LEU A 262 17.02 -21.05 17.41
C LEU A 262 16.72 -21.12 18.91
N ALA A 263 16.17 -20.07 19.50
CA ALA A 263 15.78 -20.01 20.91
C ALA A 263 14.45 -20.75 21.22
N ARG A 264 14.07 -21.71 20.38
CA ARG A 264 12.88 -22.56 20.55
C ARG A 264 13.08 -23.60 21.64
#